data_AF-A0A958BVK2-F1
#
_entry.id   AF-A0A958BVK2-F1
#
_cell.length_a   1.000
_cell.length_b   1.000
_cell.length_c   1.000
_cell.angle_alpha   90.00
_cell.angle_beta   90.00
_cell.angle_gamma   90.00
#
_symmetry.space_group_name_H-M   'P 1'
#
loop_
_entity.id
_entity.type
_entity.pdbx_description
1 polymer ?
#
loop_
_entity_poly.entity_id
_entity_poly.type
_entity_poly.pdbx_seq_one_letter_code
_entity_poly.pdbx_strand_id
1 'polypeptide(L)' 'MAKVLWVEKQIDYEPQGVMSISAVLKEAGHDVQLTIAAQENPVEYAKKYQPDVVGYSMMTGSQQNIITLKSIEPSKRR' A
#
# COMPACT_ATOMS: atom_id res chain seq x y z
N MET A 1 -0.94 11.03 -16.15
CA MET A 1 -0.25 9.84 -15.61
C MET A 1 -0.06 10.05 -14.11
N ALA A 2 -0.60 9.16 -13.29
CA ALA A 2 -0.51 9.26 -11.82
C ALA A 2 0.24 8.04 -11.28
N LYS A 3 0.87 8.18 -10.11
CA LYS A 3 1.56 7.14 -9.36
C LYS A 3 0.67 6.64 -8.23
N VAL A 4 0.32 5.36 -8.27
CA VAL A 4 -0.54 4.70 -7.29
C VAL A 4 0.29 3.70 -6.50
N LEU A 5 0.32 3.85 -5.18
CA LEU A 5 0.97 2.89 -4.28
C LEU A 5 -0.09 2.13 -3.50
N TRP A 6 -0.17 0.82 -3.73
CA TRP A 6 -0.88 -0.08 -2.83
C TRP A 6 0.00 -0.41 -1.63
N VAL A 7 -0.58 -0.39 -0.45
CA VAL A 7 0.08 -0.81 0.79
C VAL A 7 -0.66 -1.99 1.35
N GLU A 8 0.05 -3.10 1.52
CA GLU A 8 -0.45 -4.27 2.24
C GLU A 8 0.36 -4.59 3.47
N LYS A 9 -0.28 -5.13 4.50
CA LYS A 9 0.43 -5.58 5.70
C LYS A 9 1.28 -6.82 5.39
N GLN A 10 0.63 -7.82 4.80
CA GLN A 10 1.19 -9.12 4.42
C GLN A 10 0.29 -9.76 3.35
N ILE A 11 0.82 -10.70 2.57
CA ILE A 11 0.03 -11.44 1.56
C ILE A 11 -0.29 -12.82 2.12
N ASP A 12 -1.42 -12.92 2.82
CA ASP A 12 -1.94 -14.21 3.31
C ASP A 12 -2.74 -14.96 2.23
N TYR A 13 -3.34 -14.19 1.30
CA TYR A 13 -4.13 -14.67 0.18
C TYR A 13 -3.82 -13.85 -1.07
N GLU A 14 -4.12 -14.40 -2.24
CA GLU A 14 -3.93 -13.69 -3.50
C GLU A 14 -4.80 -12.41 -3.54
N PRO A 15 -4.21 -11.22 -3.72
CA PRO A 15 -4.91 -9.95 -3.59
C PRO A 15 -5.66 -9.59 -4.88
N GLN A 16 -6.65 -10.42 -5.25
CA GLN A 16 -7.38 -10.35 -6.52
C GLN A 16 -7.98 -8.97 -6.81
N GLY A 17 -8.50 -8.28 -5.79
CA GLY A 17 -9.02 -6.91 -5.93
C GLY A 17 -7.95 -5.89 -6.32
N VAL A 18 -6.80 -5.90 -5.63
CA VAL A 18 -5.66 -5.03 -5.95
C VAL A 18 -5.12 -5.33 -7.34
N MET A 19 -4.98 -6.61 -7.69
CA MET A 19 -4.48 -7.03 -9.01
C MET A 19 -5.39 -6.55 -10.13
N SER A 20 -6.71 -6.75 -10.00
CA SER A 20 -7.70 -6.36 -11.00
C SER A 20 -7.73 -4.85 -11.23
N ILE A 21 -7.75 -4.05 -10.15
CA ILE A 21 -7.70 -2.59 -10.25
C ILE A 21 -6.36 -2.12 -10.82
N SER A 22 -5.25 -2.74 -10.40
CA SER A 22 -3.92 -2.41 -10.92
C SER A 22 -3.79 -2.67 -12.41
N ALA A 23 -4.43 -3.72 -12.93
CA ALA A 23 -4.44 -3.99 -14.37
C ALA A 23 -5.10 -2.85 -15.16
N VAL A 24 -6.30 -2.43 -14.74
CA VAL A 24 -7.04 -1.33 -15.38
C VAL A 24 -6.29 0.01 -15.27
N LEU A 25 -5.71 0.31 -14.10
CA LEU A 25 -4.93 1.52 -13.91
C LEU A 25 -3.67 1.55 -14.81
N LYS A 26 -2.98 0.42 -14.93
CA LYS A 26 -1.81 0.31 -15.81
C LYS A 26 -2.20 0.44 -17.28
N GLU A 27 -3.32 -0.15 -17.69
CA GLU A 27 -3.86 -0.01 -19.06
C GLU A 27 -4.20 1.46 -19.38
N ALA A 28 -4.72 2.21 -18.41
CA ALA A 28 -4.95 3.65 -18.52
C ALA A 28 -3.67 4.52 -18.46
N GLY A 29 -2.48 3.90 -18.38
CA GLY A 29 -1.19 4.59 -18.39
C GLY A 29 -0.76 5.18 -17.04
N HIS A 30 -1.26 4.65 -15.92
CA HIS A 30 -0.77 4.99 -14.58
C HIS A 30 0.42 4.11 -14.16
N ASP A 31 1.32 4.66 -13.35
CA ASP A 31 2.37 3.90 -12.66
C ASP A 31 1.76 3.33 -11.38
N VAL A 32 1.85 2.02 -11.18
CA VAL A 32 1.19 1.33 -10.07
C VAL A 32 2.17 0.36 -9.42
N GLN A 33 2.41 0.55 -8.13
CA GLN A 33 3.29 -0.27 -7.30
C GLN A 33 2.55 -0.84 -6.09
N LEU A 34 3.14 -1.87 -5.48
CA LEU A 34 2.69 -2.48 -4.24
C LEU A 34 3.89 -2.55 -3.28
N THR A 35 3.69 -2.14 -2.04
CA THR A 35 4.64 -2.37 -0.94
C THR A 35 3.99 -3.22 0.14
N ILE A 36 4.79 -4.09 0.76
CA ILE A 36 4.32 -5.05 1.75
C ILE A 36 5.05 -4.77 3.07
N ALA A 37 4.32 -4.35 4.10
CA ALA A 37 4.89 -3.93 5.38
C ALA A 37 5.67 -5.04 6.10
N ALA A 38 5.31 -6.32 5.86
CA ALA A 38 6.05 -7.47 6.35
C ALA A 38 7.43 -7.66 5.70
N GLN A 39 7.70 -7.01 4.56
CA GLN A 39 8.94 -7.16 3.79
C GLN A 39 9.82 -5.91 3.85
N GLU A 40 9.21 -4.72 3.87
CA GLU A 40 9.92 -3.45 3.86
C GLU A 40 9.13 -2.36 4.59
N ASN A 41 9.76 -1.22 4.86
CA ASN A 41 9.08 -0.09 5.46
C ASN A 41 8.25 0.66 4.39
N PRO A 42 6.91 0.64 4.44
CA PRO A 42 6.06 1.26 3.42
C PRO A 42 6.22 2.77 3.36
N VAL A 43 6.57 3.42 4.48
CA VAL A 43 6.74 4.88 4.56
C VAL A 43 8.00 5.32 3.83
N GLU A 44 9.10 4.59 4.03
CA GLU A 44 10.35 4.88 3.31
C GLU A 44 10.21 4.56 1.82
N TYR A 45 9.49 3.48 1.47
CA TYR A 45 9.15 3.18 0.09
C TYR A 45 8.32 4.32 -0.55
N ALA A 46 7.27 4.77 0.14
CA ALA A 46 6.42 5.85 -0.34
C ALA A 46 7.19 7.17 -0.52
N LYS A 47 8.10 7.52 0.40
CA LYS A 47 8.98 8.70 0.25
C LYS A 47 9.86 8.62 -0.98
N LYS A 48 10.40 7.44 -1.29
CA LYS A 48 11.23 7.22 -2.48
C LYS A 48 10.40 7.23 -3.77
N TYR A 49 9.25 6.58 -3.76
CA TYR A 49 8.39 6.41 -4.92
C TYR A 49 7.63 7.69 -5.28
N GLN A 50 7.28 8.49 -4.26
CA GLN A 50 6.45 9.70 -4.35
C GLN A 50 5.11 9.44 -5.06
N PRO A 51 4.20 8.64 -4.46
CA PRO A 51 2.90 8.37 -5.04
C PRO A 51 1.97 9.60 -4.95
N ASP A 52 1.12 9.77 -5.95
CA ASP A 52 0.01 10.73 -5.93
C ASP A 52 -1.18 10.19 -5.11
N VAL A 53 -1.34 8.87 -5.12
CA VAL A 53 -2.41 8.15 -4.41
C VAL A 53 -1.83 6.97 -3.65
N VAL A 54 -2.20 6.83 -2.37
CA VAL A 54 -1.94 5.64 -1.57
C VAL A 54 -3.24 4.90 -1.35
N GLY A 55 -3.30 3.64 -1.77
CA GLY A 55 -4.44 2.75 -1.63
C GLY A 55 -4.14 1.57 -0.72
N TYR A 56 -5.17 0.99 -0.14
CA TYR A 56 -5.12 -0.28 0.58
C TYR A 56 -6.37 -1.09 0.23
N SER A 57 -6.27 -2.41 0.29
CA SER A 57 -7.41 -3.30 0.11
C SER A 57 -7.60 -4.11 1.39
N MET A 58 -8.84 -4.41 1.74
CA MET A 58 -9.13 -5.22 2.91
C MET A 58 -10.39 -6.04 2.67
N MET A 59 -10.41 -7.24 3.25
CA MET A 59 -11.64 -8.00 3.40
C MET A 59 -12.33 -7.60 4.69
N THR A 60 -13.66 -7.58 4.68
CA THR A 60 -14.45 -7.38 5.90
C THR A 60 -14.07 -8.42 6.96
N GLY A 61 -13.72 -7.95 8.18
CA GLY A 61 -13.20 -8.80 9.27
C GLY A 61 -11.72 -8.55 9.62
N SER A 62 -10.92 -7.96 8.73
CA SER A 62 -9.50 -7.63 8.97
C SER A 62 -9.22 -6.13 9.18
N GLN A 63 -10.30 -5.34 9.36
CA GLN A 63 -10.31 -3.87 9.50
C GLN A 63 -9.46 -3.29 10.64
N GLN A 64 -9.17 -4.07 11.70
CA GLN A 64 -8.39 -3.60 12.86
C GLN A 64 -6.91 -3.31 12.53
N ASN A 65 -6.38 -3.85 11.42
CA ASN A 65 -4.98 -3.69 11.04
C ASN A 65 -4.64 -2.30 10.46
N ILE A 66 -5.62 -1.47 10.11
CA ILE A 66 -5.40 -0.22 9.35
C ILE A 66 -5.31 1.01 10.25
N ILE A 67 -6.01 1.01 11.38
CA ILE A 67 -6.11 2.21 12.24
C ILE A 67 -4.75 2.58 12.85
N THR A 68 -3.85 1.61 13.01
CA THR A 68 -2.50 1.80 13.56
C THR A 68 -1.48 2.36 12.54
N LEU A 69 -1.80 2.43 11.24
CA LEU A 69 -0.91 3.13 10.29
C LEU A 69 -0.87 4.65 10.54
N LYS A 70 -1.86 5.20 11.27
CA LYS A 70 -1.84 6.60 11.73
C LYS A 70 -0.81 6.87 12.84
N SER A 71 -0.27 5.84 13.49
CA SER A 71 0.69 5.99 14.59
C SER A 71 2.13 5.59 14.22
N ILE A 72 2.49 5.60 12.93
CA ILE A 72 3.91 5.59 12.54
C ILE A 72 4.49 6.98 12.81
N GLU A 73 4.52 7.37 14.09
CA GLU A 73 5.48 8.36 14.58
C GLU A 73 6.88 7.74 14.50
N PRO A 74 7.91 8.52 14.11
CA PRO A 74 9.27 8.04 14.25
C PRO A 74 9.51 7.79 15.73
N SER A 75 9.77 6.52 16.10
CA SER A 75 10.19 6.14 17.43
C SER A 75 11.29 7.12 17.87
N LYS A 76 11.00 7.92 18.90
CA LYS A 76 11.96 8.81 19.54
C LYS A 76 13.25 8.02 19.76
N ARG A 77 14.34 8.48 19.12
CA ARG A 77 15.70 8.14 19.54
C ARG A 77 15.80 8.41 21.05
N ARG A 78 15.97 7.35 21.82
CA ARG A 78 16.56 7.41 23.16
C ARG A 78 17.98 6.87 23.04
#